data_AF-A0A9X2FB97-F1
#
_entry.id   AF-A0A9X2FB97-F1
#
_cell.length_a   1.000
_cell.length_b   1.000
_cell.length_c   1.000
_cell.angle_alpha   90.00
_cell.angle_beta   90.00
_cell.angle_gamma   90.00
#
_symmetry.space_group_name_H-M   'P 1'
#
loop_
_entity.id
_entity.type
_entity.pdbx_description
1 polymer ?
#
loop_
_entity_poly.entity_id
_entity_poly.type
_entity_poly.pdbx_seq_one_letter_code
_entity_poly.pdbx_strand_id
1 'polypeptide(L)'
;MNETKQPLRDVLAKFEQQGNVTFDVKWIIPREKTLSKEVAIEFEQKPFWEAMDLLMDAAGLRIDNFDRSTVALKRAPAFAFPSDSVPVAKPITQGAFQARLERHGMFDQLDVVIRPEPWVGQPYVVGYEATVFFADSQSRTYRPKFLIWVYDMSDAVSLRIERDDWPEGVAVRKVDVTAQLKIGQEWNQCTLPPVSQLAPREIDALDGLIRIERAGFEKKTNAKYDEYGLNLRMEGVGLAEDKKLHELFALVGPEGSSIDPRKTGVSRGETNNIKWTWVDLGFAPDKVGGVFENYRLSLLLEDGSKQVIGPIGEIAPKIADAGISQIAIAKARLLPGEFKLLGYGVRVPWDKVRLDVGEQLLKPEGHGRGSGYPHEMTFDFETDQIRTRRSQWKLVVEAPTKSVDRTLTFSFDDVEIPDE
;
A
#
# COMPACT_ATOMS: atom_id res chain seq x y z
N MET A 1 -22.77 -15.82 28.54
CA MET A 1 -22.21 -16.05 29.87
C MET A 1 -22.25 -14.74 30.62
N ASN A 2 -22.97 -14.66 31.76
CA ASN A 2 -22.77 -13.57 32.72
C ASN A 2 -21.42 -13.80 33.38
N GLU A 3 -20.38 -13.07 32.96
CA GLU A 3 -19.08 -13.17 33.61
C GLU A 3 -19.07 -12.30 34.86
N THR A 4 -19.17 -12.98 36.01
CA THR A 4 -18.68 -12.51 37.30
C THR A 4 -17.26 -11.98 37.15
N LYS A 5 -16.89 -10.87 37.81
CA LYS A 5 -15.57 -10.23 37.75
C LYS A 5 -14.43 -11.25 37.57
N GLN A 6 -13.71 -11.19 36.45
CA GLN A 6 -12.55 -12.05 36.17
C GLN A 6 -11.30 -11.22 35.87
N PRO A 7 -10.10 -11.74 36.17
CA PRO A 7 -8.85 -11.13 35.72
C PRO A 7 -8.83 -10.93 34.20
N LEU A 8 -8.35 -9.79 33.74
CA LEU A 8 -8.22 -9.44 32.33
C LEU A 8 -7.48 -10.53 31.54
N ARG A 9 -6.43 -11.15 32.10
CA ARG A 9 -5.73 -12.28 31.46
C ARG A 9 -6.64 -13.45 31.10
N ASP A 10 -7.60 -13.78 31.96
CA ASP A 10 -8.44 -14.96 31.79
C ASP A 10 -9.51 -14.66 30.74
N VAL A 11 -9.97 -13.41 30.67
CA VAL A 11 -10.85 -12.92 29.59
C VAL A 11 -10.11 -12.91 28.25
N LEU A 12 -8.90 -12.35 28.19
CA LEU A 12 -8.09 -12.34 26.96
C LEU A 12 -7.80 -13.76 26.47
N ALA A 13 -7.44 -14.70 27.36
CA ALA A 13 -7.20 -16.10 26.99
C ALA A 13 -8.42 -16.77 26.33
N LYS A 14 -9.65 -16.39 26.70
CA LYS A 14 -10.86 -16.88 26.01
C LYS A 14 -10.97 -16.34 24.59
N PHE A 15 -10.66 -15.05 24.38
CA PHE A 15 -10.60 -14.48 23.04
C PHE A 15 -9.51 -15.15 22.18
N GLU A 16 -8.37 -15.48 22.78
CA GLU A 16 -7.30 -16.22 22.08
C GLU A 16 -7.79 -17.60 21.62
N GLN A 17 -8.48 -18.32 22.50
CA GLN A 17 -9.05 -19.65 22.20
C GLN A 17 -10.17 -19.59 21.15
N GLN A 18 -10.98 -18.53 21.13
CA GLN A 18 -12.11 -18.39 20.21
C GLN A 18 -11.70 -17.85 18.84
N GLY A 19 -10.76 -16.92 18.79
CA GLY A 19 -10.42 -16.17 17.58
C GLY A 19 -9.14 -16.62 16.88
N ASN A 20 -8.38 -17.57 17.47
CA ASN A 20 -7.01 -17.87 17.07
C ASN A 20 -6.13 -16.59 17.06
N VAL A 21 -6.37 -15.75 18.06
CA VAL A 21 -5.71 -14.48 18.32
C VAL A 21 -4.74 -14.68 19.51
N THR A 22 -3.77 -13.80 19.68
CA THR A 22 -2.84 -13.70 20.79
C THR A 22 -2.84 -12.23 21.25
N PHE A 23 -2.71 -11.95 22.54
CA PHE A 23 -2.64 -10.57 23.03
C PHE A 23 -1.23 -10.28 23.54
N ASP A 24 -0.68 -9.15 23.09
CA ASP A 24 0.61 -8.65 23.57
C ASP A 24 0.42 -7.29 24.26
N VAL A 25 0.76 -7.21 25.55
CA VAL A 25 0.64 -5.96 26.32
C VAL A 25 1.99 -5.26 26.29
N LYS A 26 2.12 -4.26 25.40
CA LYS A 26 3.38 -3.56 25.15
C LYS A 26 3.55 -2.31 26.02
N TRP A 27 4.81 -1.98 26.34
CA TRP A 27 5.29 -0.66 26.81
C TRP A 27 4.75 -0.07 28.13
N ILE A 28 4.28 -0.84 29.14
CA ILE A 28 3.91 -0.25 30.44
C ILE A 28 4.27 -1.15 31.65
N ILE A 29 4.87 -0.54 32.69
CA ILE A 29 5.14 -1.06 34.05
C ILE A 29 3.89 -1.68 34.71
N PRO A 30 4.02 -2.73 35.54
CA PRO A 30 4.36 -4.10 35.18
C PRO A 30 3.15 -4.83 34.55
N ARG A 31 3.38 -5.54 33.43
CA ARG A 31 2.41 -6.39 32.71
C ARG A 31 1.43 -7.17 33.62
N GLU A 32 1.96 -7.79 34.67
CA GLU A 32 1.18 -8.57 35.64
C GLU A 32 0.07 -7.76 36.33
N LYS A 33 0.34 -6.50 36.68
CA LYS A 33 -0.66 -5.64 37.35
C LYS A 33 -1.83 -5.28 36.43
N THR A 34 -1.54 -5.09 35.13
CA THR A 34 -2.57 -4.81 34.12
C THR A 34 -3.40 -6.07 33.87
N LEU A 35 -2.74 -7.21 33.70
CA LEU A 35 -3.38 -8.50 33.45
C LEU A 35 -4.20 -9.01 34.65
N SER A 36 -3.84 -8.64 35.88
CA SER A 36 -4.59 -8.99 37.08
C SER A 36 -5.81 -8.11 37.34
N LYS A 37 -6.08 -7.08 36.52
CA LYS A 37 -7.23 -6.19 36.70
C LYS A 37 -8.53 -6.96 36.49
N GLU A 38 -9.44 -6.89 37.45
CA GLU A 38 -10.77 -7.50 37.29
C GLU A 38 -11.63 -6.66 36.35
N VAL A 39 -12.22 -7.32 35.35
CA VAL A 39 -13.19 -6.76 34.42
C VAL A 39 -14.48 -7.59 34.47
N ALA A 40 -15.61 -6.93 34.25
CA ALA A 40 -16.92 -7.57 34.17
C ALA A 40 -17.61 -7.07 32.90
N ILE A 41 -17.80 -7.95 31.93
CA ILE A 41 -18.31 -7.61 30.60
C ILE A 41 -19.21 -8.74 30.11
N GLU A 42 -20.34 -8.37 29.53
CA GLU A 42 -21.26 -9.29 28.90
C GLU A 42 -20.96 -9.34 27.40
N PHE A 43 -20.43 -10.48 26.95
CA PHE A 43 -19.99 -10.69 25.55
C PHE A 43 -21.05 -11.36 24.66
N GLU A 44 -22.22 -11.74 25.18
CA GLU A 44 -23.16 -12.54 24.40
C GLU A 44 -23.58 -11.82 23.10
N GLN A 45 -23.30 -12.48 21.98
CA GLN A 45 -23.75 -12.13 20.62
C GLN A 45 -23.15 -10.84 20.01
N LYS A 46 -22.03 -10.34 20.54
CA LYS A 46 -21.33 -9.18 19.95
C LYS A 46 -20.27 -9.61 18.91
N PRO A 47 -20.10 -8.87 17.79
CA PRO A 47 -18.94 -9.03 16.92
C PRO A 47 -17.63 -8.83 17.68
N PHE A 48 -16.53 -9.42 17.19
CA PHE A 48 -15.25 -9.43 17.89
C PHE A 48 -14.78 -8.02 18.27
N TRP A 49 -14.83 -7.08 17.33
CA TRP A 49 -14.34 -5.73 17.55
C TRP A 49 -15.19 -4.92 18.54
N GLU A 50 -16.51 -5.14 18.57
CA GLU A 50 -17.37 -4.49 19.56
C GLU A 50 -17.10 -5.04 20.97
N ALA A 51 -16.93 -6.36 21.07
CA ALA A 51 -16.53 -7.00 22.32
C ALA A 51 -15.16 -6.51 22.81
N MET A 52 -14.23 -6.29 21.88
CA MET A 52 -12.90 -5.75 22.18
C MET A 52 -12.94 -4.29 22.64
N ASP A 53 -13.71 -3.42 21.99
CA ASP A 53 -13.83 -2.01 22.41
C ASP A 53 -14.37 -1.91 23.85
N LEU A 54 -15.43 -2.67 24.17
CA LEU A 54 -15.97 -2.75 25.55
C LEU A 54 -14.93 -3.25 26.55
N LEU A 55 -14.13 -4.26 26.16
CA LEU A 55 -13.04 -4.77 26.98
C LEU A 55 -11.95 -3.75 27.23
N MET A 56 -11.57 -3.01 26.19
CA MET A 56 -10.55 -1.98 26.29
C MET A 56 -11.01 -0.82 27.18
N ASP A 57 -12.25 -0.36 27.03
CA ASP A 57 -12.84 0.68 27.87
C ASP A 57 -12.89 0.26 29.35
N ALA A 58 -13.39 -0.94 29.64
CA ALA A 58 -13.42 -1.47 31.01
C ALA A 58 -12.01 -1.64 31.60
N ALA A 59 -11.05 -2.05 30.77
CA ALA A 59 -9.66 -2.22 31.16
C ALA A 59 -8.89 -0.89 31.29
N GLY A 60 -9.39 0.21 30.72
CA GLY A 60 -8.62 1.47 30.59
C GLY A 60 -7.44 1.32 29.63
N LEU A 61 -7.59 0.44 28.63
CA LEU A 61 -6.61 0.13 27.60
C LEU A 61 -7.12 0.64 26.25
N ARG A 62 -6.24 0.59 25.25
CA ARG A 62 -6.53 0.84 23.85
C ARG A 62 -5.69 -0.11 23.01
N ILE A 63 -6.21 -0.48 21.85
CA ILE A 63 -5.45 -1.26 20.87
C ILE A 63 -4.39 -0.34 20.24
N ASP A 64 -3.14 -0.80 20.26
CA ASP A 64 -1.99 -0.12 19.66
C ASP A 64 -1.83 -0.52 18.20
N ASN A 65 -1.72 -1.82 17.96
CA ASN A 65 -1.60 -2.41 16.63
C ASN A 65 -2.21 -3.82 16.64
N PHE A 66 -2.56 -4.36 15.48
CA PHE A 66 -2.92 -5.76 15.32
C PHE A 66 -2.07 -6.34 14.18
N ASP A 67 -1.44 -7.50 14.40
CA ASP A 67 -0.60 -8.17 13.40
C ASP A 67 -1.00 -9.64 13.31
N ARG A 68 -1.74 -9.99 12.24
CA ARG A 68 -2.29 -11.32 11.90
C ARG A 68 -3.25 -11.90 12.92
N SER A 69 -2.70 -12.23 14.07
CA SER A 69 -3.35 -12.83 15.23
C SER A 69 -2.94 -12.13 16.50
N THR A 70 -1.91 -11.27 16.52
CA THR A 70 -1.48 -10.60 17.75
C THR A 70 -2.09 -9.22 17.89
N VAL A 71 -2.95 -9.00 18.88
CA VAL A 71 -3.47 -7.67 19.25
C VAL A 71 -2.54 -7.06 20.30
N ALA A 72 -1.85 -5.99 19.93
CA ALA A 72 -1.02 -5.21 20.84
C ALA A 72 -1.89 -4.21 21.63
N LEU A 73 -1.75 -4.20 22.96
CA LEU A 73 -2.53 -3.35 23.87
C LEU A 73 -1.64 -2.34 24.60
N LYS A 74 -2.11 -1.09 24.71
CA LYS A 74 -1.48 0.01 25.47
C LYS A 74 -2.51 0.72 26.37
N ARG A 75 -2.09 1.55 27.33
CA ARG A 75 -3.02 2.32 28.19
C ARG A 75 -3.64 3.51 27.44
N ALA A 76 -4.93 3.77 27.67
CA ALA A 76 -5.62 4.98 27.22
C ALA A 76 -5.22 6.18 28.13
N PRO A 77 -5.09 7.42 27.61
CA PRO A 77 -3.84 8.19 27.66
C PRO A 77 -3.42 8.79 29.02
N ALA A 78 -2.11 9.09 29.11
CA ALA A 78 -1.58 10.22 29.88
C ALA A 78 -0.85 11.25 28.99
N PHE A 79 -0.28 10.89 27.83
CA PHE A 79 0.22 11.84 26.83
C PHE A 79 0.15 11.21 25.44
N ALA A 80 -0.42 11.90 24.45
CA ALA A 80 -0.35 11.54 23.04
C ALA A 80 0.85 12.26 22.40
N PHE A 81 1.70 11.54 21.69
CA PHE A 81 2.72 12.19 20.87
C PHE A 81 2.07 12.82 19.63
N PRO A 82 2.57 13.94 19.09
CA PRO A 82 1.92 14.69 17.99
C PRO A 82 1.93 13.99 16.61
N SER A 83 2.38 12.73 16.53
CA SER A 83 2.48 11.95 15.30
C SER A 83 1.34 10.94 15.11
N ASP A 84 0.46 10.79 16.09
CA ASP A 84 -0.55 9.72 16.10
C ASP A 84 -1.84 10.14 15.37
N SER A 85 -2.47 9.21 14.66
CA SER A 85 -3.84 9.38 14.19
C SER A 85 -4.80 9.45 15.39
N VAL A 86 -5.70 10.43 15.37
CA VAL A 86 -6.64 10.69 16.48
C VAL A 86 -8.05 10.29 16.03
N PRO A 87 -8.77 9.43 16.77
CA PRO A 87 -10.17 9.13 16.44
C PRO A 87 -11.02 10.40 16.56
N VAL A 88 -11.85 10.67 15.55
CA VAL A 88 -12.75 11.85 15.50
C VAL A 88 -14.24 11.48 15.49
N ALA A 89 -14.54 10.18 15.55
CA ALA A 89 -15.89 9.66 15.70
C ALA A 89 -15.84 8.29 16.39
N LYS A 90 -17.00 7.82 16.87
CA LYS A 90 -17.14 6.47 17.41
C LYS A 90 -16.91 5.42 16.31
N PRO A 91 -16.23 4.30 16.60
CA PRO A 91 -16.12 3.18 15.67
C PRO A 91 -17.50 2.61 15.30
N ILE A 92 -17.61 2.09 14.08
CA ILE A 92 -18.83 1.45 13.57
C ILE A 92 -18.49 0.02 13.15
N THR A 93 -19.30 -0.95 13.59
CA THR A 93 -19.15 -2.35 13.20
C THR A 93 -20.25 -2.76 12.23
N GLN A 94 -19.88 -3.35 11.08
CA GLN A 94 -20.79 -3.89 10.09
C GLN A 94 -20.39 -5.33 9.76
N GLY A 95 -21.13 -6.29 10.31
CA GLY A 95 -20.80 -7.70 10.19
C GLY A 95 -19.40 -7.99 10.76
N ALA A 96 -18.54 -8.58 9.94
CA ALA A 96 -17.19 -8.97 10.33
C ALA A 96 -16.13 -7.87 10.09
N PHE A 97 -16.54 -6.60 10.12
CA PHE A 97 -15.67 -5.44 9.88
C PHE A 97 -15.97 -4.32 10.87
N GLN A 98 -14.93 -3.65 11.35
CA GLN A 98 -15.01 -2.39 12.09
C GLN A 98 -14.42 -1.27 11.25
N ALA A 99 -15.07 -0.11 11.20
CA ALA A 99 -14.53 1.10 10.59
C ALA A 99 -14.35 2.19 11.64
N ARG A 100 -13.27 2.96 11.52
CA ARG A 100 -12.94 4.09 12.38
C ARG A 100 -12.63 5.31 11.53
N LEU A 101 -13.11 6.47 11.93
CA LEU A 101 -12.72 7.75 11.34
C LEU A 101 -11.63 8.38 12.21
N GLU A 102 -10.47 8.63 11.61
CA GLU A 102 -9.29 9.16 12.29
C GLU A 102 -8.77 10.41 11.57
N ARG A 103 -8.25 11.37 12.32
CA ARG A 103 -7.50 12.52 11.82
C ARG A 103 -6.01 12.24 11.90
N HIS A 104 -5.31 12.28 10.78
CA HIS A 104 -3.86 12.06 10.73
C HIS A 104 -3.10 13.36 10.97
N GLY A 105 -2.41 13.48 12.11
CA GLY A 105 -1.80 14.74 12.58
C GLY A 105 -0.75 15.37 11.65
N MET A 106 0.02 14.57 10.89
CA MET A 106 1.07 15.09 10.01
C MET A 106 0.55 15.83 8.76
N PHE A 107 -0.68 15.54 8.33
CA PHE A 107 -1.24 16.07 7.08
C PHE A 107 -2.60 16.74 7.27
N ASP A 108 -3.08 16.80 8.51
CA ASP A 108 -4.40 17.30 8.87
C ASP A 108 -5.53 16.66 8.03
N GLN A 109 -5.42 15.36 7.72
CA GLN A 109 -6.31 14.61 6.82
C GLN A 109 -7.25 13.69 7.58
N LEU A 110 -8.42 13.39 7.00
CA LEU A 110 -9.31 12.34 7.52
C LEU A 110 -9.03 11.02 6.81
N ASP A 111 -8.89 9.95 7.60
CA ASP A 111 -8.70 8.59 7.14
C ASP A 111 -9.82 7.70 7.72
N VAL A 112 -10.43 6.87 6.89
CA VAL A 112 -11.36 5.81 7.35
C VAL A 112 -10.64 4.48 7.39
N VAL A 113 -10.31 4.02 8.59
CA VAL A 113 -9.60 2.75 8.82
C VAL A 113 -10.60 1.62 8.98
N ILE A 114 -10.64 0.70 8.02
CA ILE A 114 -11.47 -0.51 8.01
C ILE A 114 -10.64 -1.72 8.45
N ARG A 115 -11.11 -2.43 9.46
CA ARG A 115 -10.47 -3.62 10.04
C ARG A 115 -11.39 -4.84 9.88
N PRO A 116 -10.97 -5.89 9.16
CA PRO A 116 -11.66 -7.18 9.19
C PRO A 116 -11.55 -7.83 10.58
N GLU A 117 -12.46 -8.74 10.92
CA GLU A 117 -12.22 -9.69 12.01
C GLU A 117 -11.03 -10.61 11.67
N PRO A 118 -10.29 -11.11 12.68
CA PRO A 118 -9.07 -11.90 12.49
C PRO A 118 -9.18 -13.09 11.52
N TRP A 119 -10.37 -13.71 11.44
CA TRP A 119 -10.64 -14.88 10.60
C TRP A 119 -11.17 -14.56 9.20
N VAL A 120 -11.47 -13.31 8.88
CA VAL A 120 -12.02 -12.91 7.57
C VAL A 120 -10.93 -12.89 6.49
N GLY A 121 -9.65 -12.99 6.87
CA GLY A 121 -8.52 -12.83 5.96
C GLY A 121 -8.25 -11.36 5.63
N GLN A 122 -7.28 -11.10 4.77
CA GLN A 122 -6.90 -9.72 4.41
C GLN A 122 -7.78 -9.19 3.27
N PRO A 123 -8.64 -8.18 3.52
CA PRO A 123 -9.35 -7.49 2.47
C PRO A 123 -8.39 -6.57 1.72
N TYR A 124 -8.67 -6.34 0.45
CA TYR A 124 -8.10 -5.22 -0.31
C TYR A 124 -9.23 -4.41 -0.91
N VAL A 125 -9.01 -3.11 -1.03
CA VAL A 125 -10.00 -2.19 -1.59
C VAL A 125 -9.92 -2.28 -3.11
N VAL A 126 -11.08 -2.24 -3.76
CA VAL A 126 -11.18 -2.08 -5.22
C VAL A 126 -11.82 -0.76 -5.61
N GLY A 127 -12.48 -0.09 -4.67
CA GLY A 127 -12.98 1.27 -4.81
C GLY A 127 -13.63 1.74 -3.51
N TYR A 128 -13.76 3.04 -3.33
CA TYR A 128 -14.65 3.60 -2.32
C TYR A 128 -15.20 4.94 -2.77
N GLU A 129 -16.21 5.40 -2.05
CA GLU A 129 -16.79 6.72 -2.16
C GLU A 129 -16.97 7.24 -0.74
N ALA A 130 -16.51 8.45 -0.46
CA ALA A 130 -16.72 9.11 0.82
C ALA A 130 -17.41 10.45 0.58
N THR A 131 -18.51 10.73 1.27
CA THR A 131 -19.17 12.04 1.25
C THR A 131 -19.02 12.71 2.61
N VAL A 132 -18.37 13.85 2.62
CA VAL A 132 -18.18 14.71 3.80
C VAL A 132 -19.28 15.77 3.79
N PHE A 133 -20.00 15.88 4.90
CA PHE A 133 -21.03 16.90 5.10
C PHE A 133 -20.53 17.93 6.11
N PHE A 134 -20.66 19.20 5.76
CA PHE A 134 -20.19 20.32 6.55
C PHE A 134 -21.34 20.99 7.31
N ALA A 135 -21.01 21.72 8.38
CA ALA A 135 -21.98 22.42 9.22
C ALA A 135 -22.80 23.49 8.46
N ASP A 136 -22.25 24.05 7.38
CA ASP A 136 -22.91 25.04 6.52
C ASP A 136 -23.87 24.41 5.48
N SER A 137 -24.19 23.12 5.63
CA SER A 137 -25.03 22.32 4.72
C SER A 137 -24.42 22.03 3.35
N GLN A 138 -23.15 22.41 3.11
CA GLN A 138 -22.42 21.92 1.95
C GLN A 138 -22.03 20.45 2.13
N SER A 139 -21.78 19.77 1.01
CA SER A 139 -21.18 18.44 1.01
C SER A 139 -20.15 18.31 -0.10
N ARG A 140 -19.18 17.42 0.12
CA ARG A 140 -18.14 17.08 -0.84
C ARG A 140 -18.06 15.57 -0.96
N THR A 141 -18.21 15.05 -2.17
CA THR A 141 -18.07 13.62 -2.44
C THR A 141 -16.71 13.34 -3.05
N TYR A 142 -15.93 12.55 -2.33
CA TYR A 142 -14.64 12.03 -2.71
C TYR A 142 -14.81 10.63 -3.34
N ARG A 143 -14.34 10.49 -4.57
CA ARG A 143 -14.27 9.21 -5.31
C ARG A 143 -12.85 9.06 -5.84
N PRO A 144 -11.95 8.41 -5.09
CA PRO A 144 -10.59 8.18 -5.54
C PRO A 144 -10.65 7.28 -6.76
N LYS A 145 -9.96 7.72 -7.80
CA LYS A 145 -9.85 6.97 -9.05
C LYS A 145 -8.66 6.01 -9.07
N PHE A 146 -7.76 6.18 -8.11
CA PHE A 146 -6.75 5.20 -7.75
C PHE A 146 -6.68 5.13 -6.23
N LEU A 147 -6.44 3.93 -5.71
CA LEU A 147 -6.30 3.68 -4.28
C LEU A 147 -4.89 4.03 -3.78
N ILE A 148 -4.33 5.16 -4.26
CA ILE A 148 -2.92 5.59 -4.08
C ILE A 148 -2.54 5.74 -2.60
N TRP A 149 -3.53 6.04 -1.76
CA TRP A 149 -3.34 6.28 -0.34
C TRP A 149 -4.13 5.31 0.52
N VAL A 150 -4.37 4.11 -0.01
CA VAL A 150 -4.83 3.02 0.84
C VAL A 150 -3.63 2.48 1.60
N TYR A 151 -3.52 2.84 2.88
CA TYR A 151 -2.58 2.16 3.77
C TYR A 151 -3.18 0.82 4.13
N ASP A 152 -2.85 -0.19 3.33
CA ASP A 152 -2.99 -1.56 3.77
C ASP A 152 -1.93 -1.76 4.86
N MET A 153 -2.34 -1.61 6.11
CA MET A 153 -1.62 -2.22 7.21
C MET A 153 -1.77 -3.74 7.07
N SER A 154 -0.92 -4.53 7.72
CA SER A 154 -0.93 -6.01 7.65
C SER A 154 -2.31 -6.65 7.91
N ASP A 155 -3.26 -5.88 8.40
CA ASP A 155 -4.48 -6.28 9.06
C ASP A 155 -5.63 -5.26 8.92
N ALA A 156 -5.40 -4.12 8.26
CA ALA A 156 -6.38 -3.04 8.13
C ALA A 156 -6.16 -2.27 6.84
N VAL A 157 -7.23 -1.62 6.39
CA VAL A 157 -7.24 -0.79 5.20
C VAL A 157 -7.55 0.64 5.64
N SER A 158 -6.66 1.58 5.38
CA SER A 158 -6.97 3.02 5.56
C SER A 158 -7.49 3.63 4.27
N LEU A 159 -8.64 4.28 4.29
CA LEU A 159 -9.22 5.00 3.15
C LEU A 159 -9.05 6.50 3.37
N ARG A 160 -8.10 7.11 2.66
CA ARG A 160 -7.84 8.55 2.81
C ARG A 160 -8.92 9.41 2.18
N ILE A 161 -9.32 10.48 2.85
CA ILE A 161 -10.22 11.50 2.32
C ILE A 161 -9.39 12.78 2.14
N GLU A 162 -9.08 13.12 0.90
CA GLU A 162 -8.29 14.32 0.58
C GLU A 162 -9.08 15.59 0.92
N ARG A 163 -8.34 16.61 1.40
CA ARG A 163 -8.89 17.90 1.81
C ARG A 163 -8.96 18.95 0.70
N ASP A 164 -8.58 18.57 -0.51
CA ASP A 164 -8.62 19.46 -1.66
C ASP A 164 -10.05 20.03 -1.80
N ASP A 165 -10.15 21.37 -1.78
CA ASP A 165 -11.41 22.13 -1.92
C ASP A 165 -12.42 22.01 -0.76
N TRP A 166 -11.96 21.70 0.45
CA TRP A 166 -12.80 21.81 1.65
C TRP A 166 -13.05 23.28 2.01
N PRO A 167 -14.26 23.65 2.45
CA PRO A 167 -14.53 24.98 2.95
C PRO A 167 -13.64 25.29 4.17
N GLU A 168 -12.82 26.34 4.09
CA GLU A 168 -11.97 26.77 5.20
C GLU A 168 -12.83 27.20 6.41
N GLY A 169 -12.43 26.76 7.61
CA GLY A 169 -13.08 27.14 8.86
C GLY A 169 -14.50 26.56 9.07
N VAL A 170 -14.96 25.64 8.21
CA VAL A 170 -16.26 24.98 8.39
C VAL A 170 -16.06 23.59 8.99
N ALA A 171 -16.72 23.35 10.13
CA ALA A 171 -16.67 22.06 10.81
C ALA A 171 -17.29 20.93 9.95
N VAL A 172 -16.66 19.76 10.00
CA VAL A 172 -17.22 18.52 9.45
C VAL A 172 -18.28 18.02 10.43
N ARG A 173 -19.48 17.73 9.95
CA ARG A 173 -20.58 17.20 10.77
C ARG A 173 -20.70 15.68 10.65
N LYS A 174 -20.53 15.18 9.43
CA LYS A 174 -20.81 13.79 9.08
C LYS A 174 -19.91 13.32 7.96
N VAL A 175 -19.52 12.06 7.99
CA VAL A 175 -18.84 11.38 6.88
C VAL A 175 -19.55 10.08 6.55
N ASP A 176 -20.09 9.97 5.34
CA ASP A 176 -20.63 8.72 4.79
C ASP A 176 -19.60 8.06 3.89
N VAL A 177 -19.33 6.78 4.06
CA VAL A 177 -18.39 6.02 3.22
C VAL A 177 -19.03 4.75 2.72
N THR A 178 -18.91 4.48 1.42
CA THR A 178 -19.16 3.18 0.82
C THR A 178 -17.86 2.61 0.27
N ALA A 179 -17.41 1.49 0.81
CA ALA A 179 -16.18 0.81 0.40
C ALA A 179 -16.52 -0.50 -0.30
N GLN A 180 -15.88 -0.73 -1.46
CA GLN A 180 -15.90 -1.98 -2.19
C GLN A 180 -14.60 -2.73 -1.88
N LEU A 181 -14.73 -3.86 -1.21
CA LEU A 181 -13.64 -4.71 -0.79
C LEU A 181 -13.71 -6.05 -1.52
N LYS A 182 -12.54 -6.63 -1.71
CA LYS A 182 -12.39 -8.02 -2.11
C LYS A 182 -11.60 -8.78 -1.06
N ILE A 183 -12.04 -9.99 -0.77
CA ILE A 183 -11.46 -10.86 0.24
C ILE A 183 -10.94 -12.11 -0.44
N GLY A 184 -9.64 -12.36 -0.36
CA GLY A 184 -9.01 -13.54 -0.95
C GLY A 184 -9.46 -14.84 -0.26
N GLN A 185 -9.90 -15.82 -1.06
CA GLN A 185 -10.26 -17.16 -0.64
C GLN A 185 -9.41 -18.20 -1.36
N GLU A 186 -9.25 -19.37 -0.74
CA GLU A 186 -8.51 -20.51 -1.30
C GLU A 186 -7.09 -20.11 -1.75
N TRP A 187 -6.18 -20.03 -0.79
CA TRP A 187 -4.81 -19.60 -1.03
C TRP A 187 -3.98 -20.78 -1.54
N ASN A 188 -3.40 -20.62 -2.73
CA ASN A 188 -2.57 -21.64 -3.37
C ASN A 188 -1.19 -21.07 -3.67
N GLN A 189 -0.19 -21.95 -3.62
CA GLN A 189 1.17 -21.62 -4.02
C GLN A 189 1.24 -21.50 -5.56
N CYS A 190 1.79 -20.38 -6.03
CA CYS A 190 2.07 -20.09 -7.42
C CYS A 190 3.57 -19.81 -7.57
N THR A 191 4.22 -20.49 -8.51
CA THR A 191 5.61 -20.21 -8.87
C THR A 191 5.62 -19.35 -10.12
N LEU A 192 6.13 -18.12 -10.00
CA LEU A 192 6.23 -17.19 -11.11
C LEU A 192 7.31 -17.61 -12.11
N PRO A 193 7.26 -17.10 -13.35
CA PRO A 193 8.37 -17.20 -14.28
C PRO A 193 9.69 -16.69 -13.66
N PRO A 194 10.85 -17.14 -14.17
CA PRO A 194 12.15 -16.70 -13.66
C PRO A 194 12.27 -15.17 -13.63
N VAL A 195 12.98 -14.65 -12.63
CA VAL A 195 13.20 -13.21 -12.43
C VAL A 195 13.76 -12.54 -13.68
N SER A 196 14.63 -13.22 -14.44
CA SER A 196 15.17 -12.70 -15.70
C SER A 196 14.14 -12.48 -16.80
N GLN A 197 12.96 -13.10 -16.72
CA GLN A 197 11.86 -12.91 -17.67
C GLN A 197 10.93 -11.77 -17.26
N LEU A 198 10.88 -11.45 -15.95
CA LEU A 198 9.94 -10.51 -15.36
C LEU A 198 10.55 -9.16 -14.99
N ALA A 199 11.82 -9.14 -14.58
CA ALA A 199 12.51 -7.92 -14.18
C ALA A 199 12.79 -7.02 -15.39
N PRO A 200 12.74 -5.69 -15.23
CA PRO A 200 13.11 -4.77 -16.29
C PRO A 200 14.58 -4.95 -16.65
N ARG A 201 14.89 -4.66 -17.91
CA ARG A 201 16.26 -4.58 -18.40
C ARG A 201 16.84 -3.22 -18.01
N GLU A 202 17.96 -3.23 -17.32
CA GLU A 202 18.74 -2.01 -17.04
C GLU A 202 19.45 -1.56 -18.31
N ILE A 203 19.49 -0.23 -18.53
CA ILE A 203 20.07 0.39 -19.72
C ILE A 203 21.20 1.32 -19.30
N ASP A 204 22.38 1.12 -19.85
CA ASP A 204 23.49 2.07 -19.73
C ASP A 204 23.25 3.26 -20.67
N ALA A 205 23.07 4.46 -20.10
CA ALA A 205 22.88 5.70 -20.85
C ALA A 205 23.21 6.94 -19.97
N LEU A 206 23.68 8.01 -20.61
CA LEU A 206 24.00 9.28 -19.94
C LEU A 206 24.98 9.11 -18.75
N ASP A 207 26.02 8.30 -18.94
CA ASP A 207 27.03 7.96 -17.91
C ASP A 207 26.47 7.31 -16.63
N GLY A 208 25.24 6.81 -16.70
CA GLY A 208 24.60 6.08 -15.60
C GLY A 208 23.64 4.99 -16.08
N LEU A 209 22.78 4.56 -15.16
CA LEU A 209 21.82 3.49 -15.39
C LEU A 209 20.41 4.06 -15.45
N ILE A 210 19.69 3.75 -16.52
CA ILE A 210 18.26 4.03 -16.67
C ILE A 210 17.50 2.72 -16.50
N ARG A 211 16.44 2.76 -15.69
CA ARG A 211 15.44 1.69 -15.62
C ARG A 211 14.03 2.25 -15.70
N ILE A 212 13.15 1.47 -16.30
CA ILE A 212 11.72 1.69 -16.20
C ILE A 212 11.23 0.94 -14.96
N GLU A 213 10.65 1.66 -14.01
CA GLU A 213 10.02 1.06 -12.85
C GLU A 213 8.54 0.79 -13.08
N ARG A 214 7.93 1.50 -14.05
CA ARG A 214 6.54 1.25 -14.47
C ARG A 214 6.29 1.73 -15.89
N ALA A 215 5.48 0.97 -16.63
CA ALA A 215 4.97 1.35 -17.93
C ALA A 215 3.53 0.84 -18.06
N GLY A 216 2.62 1.68 -18.55
CA GLY A 216 1.26 1.25 -18.85
C GLY A 216 0.28 2.39 -19.04
N PHE A 217 -0.97 2.04 -19.35
CA PHE A 217 -2.05 3.01 -19.42
C PHE A 217 -2.43 3.49 -18.01
N GLU A 218 -2.41 4.80 -17.79
CA GLU A 218 -2.78 5.46 -16.54
C GLU A 218 -3.97 6.40 -16.75
N LYS A 219 -5.15 5.99 -16.28
CA LYS A 219 -6.33 6.84 -16.32
C LYS A 219 -6.27 7.96 -15.26
N LYS A 220 -5.46 9.00 -15.49
CA LYS A 220 -5.30 10.13 -14.55
C LYS A 220 -6.51 11.05 -14.59
N THR A 221 -6.99 11.36 -13.40
CA THR A 221 -8.38 11.78 -13.27
C THR A 221 -8.56 13.17 -12.68
N ASN A 222 -7.45 13.81 -12.29
CA ASN A 222 -7.36 15.26 -12.06
C ASN A 222 -6.57 15.96 -13.19
N ALA A 223 -6.14 15.21 -14.21
CA ALA A 223 -5.70 15.78 -15.48
C ALA A 223 -6.92 15.91 -16.40
N LYS A 224 -6.96 16.92 -17.26
CA LYS A 224 -8.02 17.09 -18.28
C LYS A 224 -8.10 15.91 -19.28
N TYR A 225 -7.18 14.94 -19.23
CA TYR A 225 -6.98 13.91 -20.25
C TYR A 225 -6.48 12.59 -19.62
N ASP A 226 -6.94 11.45 -20.15
CA ASP A 226 -6.33 10.12 -19.95
C ASP A 226 -4.88 10.13 -20.48
N GLU A 227 -3.97 9.27 -19.98
CA GLU A 227 -2.59 9.16 -20.48
C GLU A 227 -1.98 7.74 -20.35
N TYR A 228 -0.97 7.44 -21.15
CA TYR A 228 -0.02 6.36 -20.88
C TYR A 228 1.10 6.92 -19.99
N GLY A 229 1.31 6.28 -18.85
CA GLY A 229 2.35 6.66 -17.89
C GLY A 229 3.59 5.78 -18.03
N LEU A 230 4.75 6.40 -17.95
CA LEU A 230 6.04 5.73 -17.88
C LEU A 230 6.85 6.37 -16.76
N ASN A 231 7.21 5.57 -15.75
CA ASN A 231 8.01 6.01 -14.62
C ASN A 231 9.41 5.43 -14.77
N LEU A 232 10.39 6.33 -14.80
CA LEU A 232 11.80 6.04 -14.94
C LEU A 232 12.52 6.34 -13.65
N ARG A 233 13.48 5.47 -13.32
CA ARG A 233 14.53 5.77 -12.34
C ARG A 233 15.87 5.75 -13.03
N MET A 234 16.62 6.82 -12.81
CA MET A 234 17.98 7.00 -13.29
C MET A 234 18.92 7.00 -12.08
N GLU A 235 20.02 6.24 -12.14
CA GLU A 235 21.00 6.13 -11.05
C GLU A 235 22.40 6.44 -11.58
N GLY A 236 23.18 7.23 -10.82
CA GLY A 236 24.55 7.60 -11.20
C GLY A 236 24.65 8.63 -12.32
N VAL A 237 23.52 9.08 -12.89
CA VAL A 237 23.48 10.05 -13.98
C VAL A 237 23.80 11.46 -13.44
N GLY A 238 24.98 11.99 -13.82
CA GLY A 238 25.40 13.36 -13.54
C GLY A 238 24.95 14.29 -14.66
N LEU A 239 23.84 15.00 -14.47
CA LEU A 239 23.40 16.01 -15.43
C LEU A 239 23.73 17.42 -14.93
N ALA A 240 24.08 18.30 -15.86
CA ALA A 240 24.19 19.72 -15.60
C ALA A 240 22.86 20.26 -15.04
N GLU A 241 22.93 21.14 -14.04
CA GLU A 241 21.80 21.60 -13.22
C GLU A 241 20.68 22.28 -14.03
N ASP A 242 21.00 22.73 -15.25
CA ASP A 242 20.14 23.45 -16.18
C ASP A 242 19.32 22.55 -17.13
N LYS A 243 19.68 21.26 -17.26
CA LYS A 243 18.95 20.34 -18.14
C LYS A 243 17.69 19.78 -17.47
N LYS A 244 16.55 20.05 -18.09
CA LYS A 244 15.29 19.39 -17.78
C LYS A 244 15.33 17.96 -18.33
N LEU A 245 15.67 17.01 -17.45
CA LEU A 245 15.73 15.57 -17.70
C LEU A 245 14.57 14.98 -18.52
N HIS A 246 13.36 15.50 -18.32
CA HIS A 246 12.17 15.02 -18.98
C HIS A 246 12.07 15.43 -20.45
N GLU A 247 12.79 16.46 -20.87
CA GLU A 247 12.89 16.88 -22.27
C GLU A 247 13.85 15.98 -23.06
N LEU A 248 14.55 15.06 -22.38
CA LEU A 248 15.45 14.10 -23.01
C LEU A 248 14.73 12.83 -23.46
N PHE A 249 13.42 12.66 -23.21
CA PHE A 249 12.74 11.40 -23.51
C PHE A 249 11.57 11.58 -24.46
N ALA A 250 11.45 10.65 -25.41
CA ALA A 250 10.31 10.54 -26.32
C ALA A 250 9.98 9.07 -26.60
N LEU A 251 8.73 8.81 -26.98
CA LEU A 251 8.35 7.52 -27.55
C LEU A 251 8.50 7.53 -29.05
N VAL A 252 8.94 6.41 -29.61
CA VAL A 252 8.98 6.15 -31.05
C VAL A 252 8.00 5.02 -31.36
N GLY A 253 6.97 5.33 -32.15
CA GLY A 253 5.97 4.38 -32.57
C GLY A 253 6.49 3.37 -33.60
N PRO A 254 5.73 2.29 -33.88
CA PRO A 254 6.10 1.28 -34.87
C PRO A 254 6.35 1.86 -36.27
N GLU A 255 5.64 2.94 -36.61
CA GLU A 255 5.74 3.66 -37.88
C GLU A 255 6.89 4.69 -37.90
N GLY A 256 7.68 4.78 -36.82
CA GLY A 256 8.80 5.72 -36.68
C GLY A 256 8.41 7.13 -36.23
N SER A 257 7.13 7.38 -35.95
CA SER A 257 6.64 8.66 -35.41
C SER A 257 7.12 8.88 -33.98
N SER A 258 7.55 10.11 -33.68
CA SER A 258 7.99 10.51 -32.33
C SER A 258 6.82 11.14 -31.57
N ILE A 259 6.71 10.80 -30.30
CA ILE A 259 5.71 11.35 -29.38
C ILE A 259 6.43 11.89 -28.16
N ASP A 260 6.32 13.19 -27.96
CA ASP A 260 6.88 13.87 -26.79
C ASP A 260 5.92 13.76 -25.60
N PRO A 261 6.44 13.72 -24.36
CA PRO A 261 5.61 13.66 -23.16
C PRO A 261 4.83 14.96 -22.94
N ARG A 262 3.57 14.85 -22.50
CA ARG A 262 2.67 15.99 -22.17
C ARG A 262 2.85 16.52 -20.75
N LYS A 263 3.17 15.65 -19.79
CA LYS A 263 3.33 15.99 -18.37
C LYS A 263 4.56 15.30 -17.82
N THR A 264 5.32 16.05 -17.01
CA THR A 264 6.61 15.59 -16.51
C THR A 264 6.75 15.89 -15.02
N GLY A 265 7.00 14.86 -14.22
CA GLY A 265 7.40 14.97 -12.81
C GLY A 265 8.88 14.63 -12.69
N VAL A 266 9.66 15.42 -11.94
CA VAL A 266 11.07 15.11 -11.68
C VAL A 266 11.32 15.22 -10.18
N SER A 267 11.81 14.13 -9.59
CA SER A 267 12.22 14.08 -8.18
C SER A 267 13.64 13.54 -8.09
N ARG A 268 14.47 14.14 -7.23
CA ARG A 268 15.89 13.78 -7.09
C ARG A 268 16.20 13.44 -5.65
N GLY A 269 17.16 12.55 -5.45
CA GLY A 269 17.65 12.23 -4.12
C GLY A 269 18.92 11.41 -4.16
N GLU A 270 19.36 11.00 -2.97
CA GLU A 270 20.60 10.29 -2.79
C GLU A 270 20.43 9.22 -1.72
N THR A 271 20.96 8.03 -1.97
CA THR A 271 20.96 6.94 -1.00
C THR A 271 22.26 6.17 -1.13
N ASN A 272 22.97 5.94 -0.03
CA ASN A 272 24.27 5.26 -0.01
C ASN A 272 25.28 5.85 -1.03
N ASN A 273 25.36 7.19 -1.12
CA ASN A 273 26.19 7.94 -2.07
C ASN A 273 25.86 7.71 -3.56
N ILE A 274 24.72 7.08 -3.87
CA ILE A 274 24.22 6.92 -5.22
C ILE A 274 23.15 7.97 -5.44
N LYS A 275 23.45 8.95 -6.31
CA LYS A 275 22.47 9.92 -6.80
C LYS A 275 21.45 9.21 -7.66
N TRP A 276 20.17 9.45 -7.40
CA TRP A 276 19.07 8.96 -8.21
C TRP A 276 18.15 10.11 -8.65
N THR A 277 17.52 9.92 -9.80
CA THR A 277 16.47 10.79 -10.31
C THR A 277 15.29 9.96 -10.78
N TRP A 278 14.09 10.32 -10.33
CA TRP A 278 12.83 9.85 -10.85
C TRP A 278 12.32 10.80 -11.92
N VAL A 279 11.83 10.23 -13.01
CA VAL A 279 11.18 10.95 -14.10
C VAL A 279 9.85 10.27 -14.39
N ASP A 280 8.76 10.99 -14.13
CA ASP A 280 7.41 10.59 -14.52
C ASP A 280 7.08 11.20 -15.87
N LEU A 281 6.81 10.37 -16.87
CA LEU A 281 6.43 10.79 -18.22
C LEU A 281 4.96 10.40 -18.49
N GLY A 282 4.15 11.37 -18.90
CA GLY A 282 2.78 11.16 -19.38
C GLY A 282 2.65 11.35 -20.88
N PHE A 283 2.07 10.39 -21.60
CA PHE A 283 1.84 10.43 -23.05
C PHE A 283 0.37 10.33 -23.37
N ALA A 284 -0.10 11.07 -24.36
CA ALA A 284 -1.53 11.09 -24.60
C ALA A 284 -2.05 9.91 -25.40
N PRO A 285 -3.22 9.34 -25.07
CA PRO A 285 -3.73 8.13 -25.70
C PRO A 285 -4.09 8.36 -27.16
N ASP A 286 -4.54 9.56 -27.52
CA ASP A 286 -4.81 9.94 -28.91
C ASP A 286 -3.55 9.97 -29.78
N LYS A 287 -2.37 10.06 -29.17
CA LYS A 287 -1.07 10.02 -29.86
C LYS A 287 -0.47 8.62 -29.88
N VAL A 288 -0.74 7.82 -28.87
CA VAL A 288 -0.33 6.41 -28.80
C VAL A 288 -1.38 5.56 -29.52
N GLY A 289 -1.22 5.40 -30.84
CA GLY A 289 -2.01 4.46 -31.62
C GLY A 289 -1.61 3.01 -31.31
N GLY A 290 -2.59 2.15 -31.02
CA GLY A 290 -2.40 0.71 -30.84
C GLY A 290 -1.85 0.31 -29.46
N VAL A 291 -1.02 -0.74 -29.44
CA VAL A 291 -0.50 -1.39 -28.22
C VAL A 291 0.75 -0.66 -27.72
N PHE A 292 0.72 -0.13 -26.50
CA PHE A 292 1.78 0.71 -25.92
C PHE A 292 3.14 0.02 -25.84
N GLU A 293 3.14 -1.29 -25.58
CA GLU A 293 4.35 -2.11 -25.46
C GLU A 293 5.16 -2.19 -26.76
N ASN A 294 4.53 -1.88 -27.91
CA ASN A 294 5.18 -1.83 -29.22
C ASN A 294 5.95 -0.52 -29.47
N TYR A 295 5.79 0.48 -28.62
CA TYR A 295 6.57 1.72 -28.70
C TYR A 295 7.97 1.51 -28.14
N ARG A 296 8.91 2.33 -28.60
CA ARG A 296 10.30 2.34 -28.13
C ARG A 296 10.58 3.60 -27.34
N LEU A 297 11.26 3.47 -26.21
CA LEU A 297 11.80 4.63 -25.52
C LEU A 297 13.03 5.13 -26.28
N SER A 298 13.11 6.44 -26.48
CA SER A 298 14.26 7.10 -27.08
C SER A 298 14.75 8.24 -26.20
N LEU A 299 16.05 8.48 -26.29
CA LEU A 299 16.75 9.57 -25.66
C LEU A 299 17.09 10.63 -26.69
N LEU A 300 16.75 11.88 -26.40
CA LEU A 300 17.06 13.06 -27.20
C LEU A 300 18.39 13.62 -26.72
N LEU A 301 19.39 13.61 -27.60
CA LEU A 301 20.73 14.11 -27.32
C LEU A 301 20.82 15.63 -27.61
N GLU A 302 21.86 16.28 -27.07
CA GLU A 302 22.04 17.73 -27.22
C GLU A 302 22.20 18.20 -28.66
N ASP A 303 22.72 17.35 -29.53
CA ASP A 303 22.86 17.59 -30.97
C ASP A 303 21.54 17.41 -31.74
N GLY A 304 20.43 17.13 -31.02
CA GLY A 304 19.10 16.87 -31.57
C GLY A 304 18.94 15.45 -32.14
N SER A 305 19.97 14.60 -32.06
CA SER A 305 19.88 13.21 -32.49
C SER A 305 19.11 12.35 -31.48
N LYS A 306 18.57 11.22 -31.96
CA LYS A 306 17.76 10.29 -31.17
C LYS A 306 18.51 8.98 -31.00
N GLN A 307 18.73 8.59 -29.75
CA GLN A 307 19.21 7.27 -29.40
C GLN A 307 18.05 6.40 -28.93
N VAL A 308 17.70 5.37 -29.70
CA VAL A 308 16.66 4.42 -29.28
C VAL A 308 17.22 3.52 -28.17
N ILE A 309 16.59 3.56 -27.00
CA ILE A 309 16.96 2.75 -25.84
C ILE A 309 16.46 1.31 -26.01
N GLY A 310 15.21 1.16 -26.45
CA GLY A 310 14.61 -0.16 -26.70
C GLY A 310 13.08 -0.15 -26.65
N PRO A 311 12.43 -1.25 -27.06
CA PRO A 311 10.98 -1.40 -27.01
C PRO A 311 10.49 -1.56 -25.57
N ILE A 312 9.42 -0.83 -25.20
CA ILE A 312 8.89 -0.76 -23.83
C ILE A 312 8.63 -2.16 -23.26
N GLY A 313 8.03 -3.07 -24.05
CA GLY A 313 7.75 -4.44 -23.59
C GLY A 313 8.98 -5.29 -23.22
N GLU A 314 10.18 -4.89 -23.61
CA GLU A 314 11.43 -5.56 -23.24
C GLU A 314 12.16 -4.89 -22.05
N ILE A 315 12.00 -3.59 -21.90
CA ILE A 315 12.74 -2.80 -20.90
C ILE A 315 11.91 -2.49 -19.65
N ALA A 316 10.59 -2.57 -19.73
CA ALA A 316 9.69 -2.40 -18.58
C ALA A 316 9.53 -3.70 -17.77
N PRO A 317 9.11 -3.60 -16.49
CA PRO A 317 8.73 -4.77 -15.70
C PRO A 317 7.56 -5.49 -16.36
N LYS A 318 7.58 -6.83 -16.35
CA LYS A 318 6.46 -7.62 -16.85
C LYS A 318 5.57 -8.05 -15.70
N ILE A 319 4.27 -8.08 -15.99
CA ILE A 319 3.24 -8.53 -15.07
C ILE A 319 3.08 -10.04 -15.23
N ALA A 320 3.11 -10.76 -14.11
CA ALA A 320 2.80 -12.17 -14.02
C ALA A 320 1.57 -12.39 -13.14
N ASP A 321 0.69 -13.30 -13.55
CA ASP A 321 -0.47 -13.68 -12.75
C ASP A 321 -0.07 -14.65 -11.63
N ALA A 322 -0.61 -14.42 -10.44
CA ALA A 322 -0.50 -15.24 -9.25
C ALA A 322 -1.89 -15.47 -8.65
N GLY A 323 -2.57 -16.53 -9.08
CA GLY A 323 -3.99 -16.73 -8.77
C GLY A 323 -4.83 -15.60 -9.37
N ILE A 324 -5.57 -14.87 -8.54
CA ILE A 324 -6.30 -13.65 -8.95
C ILE A 324 -5.49 -12.36 -8.75
N SER A 325 -4.23 -12.47 -8.34
CA SER A 325 -3.30 -11.36 -8.10
C SER A 325 -2.40 -11.15 -9.30
N GLN A 326 -1.85 -9.94 -9.45
CA GLN A 326 -0.83 -9.64 -10.45
C GLN A 326 0.45 -9.16 -9.77
N ILE A 327 1.60 -9.56 -10.30
CA ILE A 327 2.89 -9.27 -9.67
C ILE A 327 3.87 -8.85 -10.75
N ALA A 328 4.55 -7.73 -10.54
CA ALA A 328 5.69 -7.30 -11.34
C ALA A 328 6.96 -7.25 -10.47
N ILE A 329 8.11 -7.34 -11.10
CA ILE A 329 9.40 -7.19 -10.41
C ILE A 329 10.06 -5.95 -10.98
N ALA A 330 10.09 -4.82 -10.27
CA ALA A 330 10.74 -3.62 -10.83
C ALA A 330 12.24 -3.53 -10.59
N LYS A 331 12.77 -4.25 -9.59
CA LYS A 331 14.22 -4.29 -9.38
C LYS A 331 14.59 -5.59 -8.68
N ALA A 332 15.49 -6.35 -9.28
CA ALA A 332 16.16 -7.45 -8.60
C ALA A 332 17.66 -7.22 -8.71
N ARG A 333 18.36 -6.94 -7.61
CA ARG A 333 19.82 -6.77 -7.63
C ARG A 333 20.49 -7.70 -6.64
N LEU A 334 21.70 -8.09 -6.99
CA LEU A 334 22.72 -8.65 -6.10
C LEU A 334 23.62 -7.51 -5.62
N LEU A 335 23.04 -6.49 -4.98
CA LEU A 335 23.80 -5.73 -4.00
C LEU A 335 23.54 -6.42 -2.66
N PRO A 336 24.42 -6.30 -1.65
CA PRO A 336 24.12 -6.84 -0.33
C PRO A 336 22.73 -6.39 0.12
N GLY A 337 21.80 -7.36 0.20
CA GLY A 337 20.49 -7.22 0.84
C GLY A 337 19.40 -6.38 0.17
N GLU A 338 19.16 -6.39 -1.16
CA GLU A 338 17.94 -5.74 -1.70
C GLU A 338 17.32 -6.40 -2.95
N PHE A 339 16.14 -7.02 -2.81
CA PHE A 339 15.27 -7.44 -3.91
C PHE A 339 13.93 -6.68 -3.84
N LYS A 340 13.55 -5.95 -4.89
CA LYS A 340 12.29 -5.19 -4.90
C LYS A 340 11.23 -5.83 -5.78
N LEU A 341 10.11 -6.14 -5.16
CA LEU A 341 8.91 -6.57 -5.86
C LEU A 341 7.93 -5.41 -5.98
N LEU A 342 7.35 -5.19 -7.16
CA LEU A 342 6.21 -4.31 -7.29
C LEU A 342 4.96 -5.16 -7.54
N GLY A 343 4.17 -5.38 -6.51
CA GLY A 343 2.87 -6.06 -6.67
C GLY A 343 1.85 -5.12 -7.32
N TYR A 344 1.00 -5.64 -8.20
CA TYR A 344 -0.18 -4.91 -8.71
C TYR A 344 -1.44 -5.75 -8.44
N GLY A 345 -2.40 -5.23 -7.67
CA GLY A 345 -3.62 -5.99 -7.32
C GLY A 345 -3.55 -6.61 -5.93
N VAL A 346 -4.03 -7.86 -5.75
CA VAL A 346 -4.11 -8.46 -4.41
C VAL A 346 -2.74 -8.57 -3.78
N ARG A 347 -2.59 -7.95 -2.62
CA ARG A 347 -1.34 -7.92 -1.87
C ARG A 347 -0.98 -9.34 -1.42
N VAL A 348 0.17 -9.86 -1.86
CA VAL A 348 0.73 -11.10 -1.30
C VAL A 348 1.44 -10.74 0.00
N PRO A 349 1.04 -11.33 1.15
CA PRO A 349 1.70 -11.08 2.42
C PRO A 349 3.18 -11.50 2.37
N TRP A 350 4.06 -10.82 3.12
CA TRP A 350 5.50 -11.08 3.07
C TRP A 350 5.88 -12.52 3.45
N ASP A 351 5.16 -13.11 4.40
CA ASP A 351 5.36 -14.50 4.83
C ASP A 351 4.82 -15.51 3.84
N LYS A 352 4.10 -15.05 2.82
CA LYS A 352 3.63 -15.82 1.68
C LYS A 352 4.53 -15.68 0.46
N VAL A 353 5.60 -14.89 0.56
CA VAL A 353 6.62 -14.75 -0.48
C VAL A 353 7.85 -15.58 -0.12
N ARG A 354 8.36 -16.34 -1.08
CA ARG A 354 9.64 -17.04 -1.03
C ARG A 354 10.41 -16.79 -2.31
N LEU A 355 11.73 -16.76 -2.21
CA LEU A 355 12.61 -16.79 -3.38
C LEU A 355 13.13 -18.22 -3.54
N ASP A 356 12.73 -18.88 -4.63
CA ASP A 356 13.31 -20.14 -5.06
C ASP A 356 14.62 -19.86 -5.80
N VAL A 357 15.73 -20.25 -5.17
CA VAL A 357 17.08 -20.13 -5.74
C VAL A 357 17.60 -21.49 -6.25
N GLY A 358 16.72 -22.47 -6.45
CA GLY A 358 16.99 -23.80 -7.01
C GLY A 358 17.33 -24.86 -5.96
N GLU A 359 18.19 -24.53 -4.99
CA GLU A 359 18.59 -25.44 -3.91
C GLU A 359 17.74 -25.27 -2.64
N GLN A 360 17.12 -24.10 -2.47
CA GLN A 360 16.35 -23.75 -1.28
C GLN A 360 15.32 -22.65 -1.56
N LEU A 361 14.30 -22.59 -0.69
CA LEU A 361 13.32 -21.52 -0.64
C LEU A 361 13.71 -20.53 0.46
N LEU A 362 14.10 -19.33 0.06
CA LEU A 362 14.49 -18.27 0.98
C LEU A 362 13.26 -17.49 1.46
N LYS A 363 13.23 -17.17 2.76
CA LYS A 363 12.30 -16.20 3.33
C LYS A 363 12.92 -14.81 3.25
N PRO A 364 12.10 -13.76 3.07
CA PRO A 364 12.61 -12.40 3.21
C PRO A 364 12.97 -12.11 4.67
N GLU A 365 14.09 -11.42 4.90
CA GLU A 365 14.61 -11.00 6.21
C GLU A 365 14.06 -9.63 6.66
N GLY A 366 13.69 -8.80 5.69
CA GLY A 366 13.19 -7.45 5.92
C GLY A 366 12.05 -7.12 4.96
N HIS A 367 11.21 -6.16 5.37
CA HIS A 367 10.24 -5.53 4.48
C HIS A 367 10.37 -4.00 4.58
N GLY A 368 10.72 -3.36 3.47
CA GLY A 368 10.65 -1.92 3.35
C GLY A 368 9.24 -1.50 2.92
N ARG A 369 8.62 -0.55 3.64
CA ARG A 369 7.47 0.19 3.10
C ARG A 369 8.01 1.11 2.00
N GLY A 370 7.64 0.85 0.74
CA GLY A 370 7.99 1.75 -0.35
C GLY A 370 7.50 3.17 -0.08
N SER A 371 8.37 4.15 -0.24
CA SER A 371 8.04 5.56 -0.10
C SER A 371 7.41 6.05 -1.41
N GLY A 372 6.08 5.92 -1.56
CA GLY A 372 5.37 6.77 -2.53
C GLY A 372 4.15 6.21 -3.25
N TYR A 373 3.92 4.90 -3.30
CA TYR A 373 2.73 4.32 -3.96
C TYR A 373 2.26 3.04 -3.22
N PRO A 374 0.95 2.74 -3.20
CA PRO A 374 0.32 1.86 -2.19
C PRO A 374 0.61 0.37 -2.33
N HIS A 375 1.39 -0.07 -3.33
CA HIS A 375 1.61 -1.51 -3.59
C HIS A 375 3.07 -1.91 -3.81
N GLU A 376 4.02 -0.99 -3.57
CA GLU A 376 5.45 -1.31 -3.65
C GLU A 376 5.90 -2.05 -2.39
N MET A 377 6.41 -3.27 -2.55
CA MET A 377 6.95 -4.08 -1.45
C MET A 377 8.38 -4.45 -1.71
N THR A 378 9.28 -3.90 -0.90
CA THR A 378 10.69 -4.32 -0.93
C THR A 378 10.84 -5.54 -0.03
N PHE A 379 11.45 -6.60 -0.58
CA PHE A 379 11.73 -7.85 0.12
C PHE A 379 13.23 -8.10 0.14
N ASP A 380 13.84 -8.00 1.31
CA ASP A 380 15.28 -8.22 1.39
C ASP A 380 15.53 -9.71 1.65
N PHE A 381 16.39 -10.34 0.85
CA PHE A 381 16.81 -11.72 1.04
C PHE A 381 18.30 -11.75 1.35
N GLU A 382 18.69 -12.64 2.26
CA GLU A 382 20.10 -12.81 2.63
C GLU A 382 20.91 -13.26 1.40
N THR A 383 21.77 -12.38 0.90
CA THR A 383 22.50 -12.61 -0.37
C THR A 383 23.51 -13.74 -0.26
N ASP A 384 24.04 -13.98 0.94
CA ASP A 384 25.05 -15.01 1.22
C ASP A 384 24.50 -16.43 1.05
N GLN A 385 23.16 -16.57 1.06
CA GLN A 385 22.45 -17.81 0.83
C GLN A 385 22.17 -18.08 -0.67
N ILE A 386 22.43 -17.11 -1.54
CA ILE A 386 22.11 -17.20 -2.96
C ILE A 386 23.36 -17.56 -3.77
N ARG A 387 23.51 -18.85 -4.11
CA ARG A 387 24.66 -19.38 -4.86
C ARG A 387 24.40 -19.59 -6.35
N THR A 388 23.15 -19.40 -6.79
CA THR A 388 22.72 -19.66 -8.17
C THR A 388 22.60 -18.38 -8.99
N ARG A 389 22.57 -18.51 -10.32
CA ARG A 389 22.47 -17.36 -11.22
C ARG A 389 21.09 -16.73 -11.14
N ARG A 390 21.02 -15.40 -11.19
CA ARG A 390 19.75 -14.62 -11.20
C ARG A 390 18.72 -15.11 -12.22
N SER A 391 19.16 -15.64 -13.35
CA SER A 391 18.28 -16.21 -14.39
C SER A 391 17.54 -17.48 -13.98
N GLN A 392 17.94 -18.11 -12.87
CA GLN A 392 17.32 -19.32 -12.34
C GLN A 392 16.35 -19.02 -11.19
N TRP A 393 16.41 -17.82 -10.61
CA TRP A 393 15.60 -17.48 -9.46
C TRP A 393 14.14 -17.35 -9.86
N LYS A 394 13.24 -17.89 -9.04
CA LYS A 394 11.80 -17.76 -9.22
C LYS A 394 11.17 -17.25 -7.94
N LEU A 395 10.18 -16.39 -8.08
CA LEU A 395 9.37 -16.01 -6.95
C LEU A 395 8.29 -17.07 -6.74
N VAL A 396 8.18 -17.56 -5.52
CA VAL A 396 7.11 -18.45 -5.09
C VAL A 396 6.22 -17.64 -4.17
N VAL A 397 4.95 -17.53 -4.53
CA VAL A 397 3.97 -16.72 -3.82
C VAL A 397 2.75 -17.56 -3.48
N GLU A 398 2.26 -17.50 -2.25
CA GLU A 398 0.91 -17.98 -1.95
C GLU A 398 -0.07 -16.84 -2.19
N ALA A 399 -0.96 -17.03 -3.16
CA ALA A 399 -1.94 -16.04 -3.58
C ALA A 399 -3.34 -16.65 -3.59
N PRO A 400 -4.40 -15.85 -3.38
CA PRO A 400 -5.76 -16.37 -3.46
C PRO A 400 -6.09 -16.77 -4.90
N THR A 401 -6.83 -17.87 -5.07
CA THR A 401 -7.36 -18.28 -6.38
C THR A 401 -8.83 -17.93 -6.56
N LYS A 402 -9.51 -17.51 -5.49
CA LYS A 402 -10.87 -16.96 -5.51
C LYS A 402 -10.95 -15.70 -4.67
N SER A 403 -11.97 -14.89 -4.90
CA SER A 403 -12.32 -13.80 -3.99
C SER A 403 -13.81 -13.69 -3.82
N VAL A 404 -14.20 -13.12 -2.68
CA VAL A 404 -15.57 -12.68 -2.45
C VAL A 404 -15.59 -11.16 -2.41
N ASP A 405 -16.53 -10.59 -3.15
CA ASP A 405 -16.78 -9.15 -3.15
C ASP A 405 -17.65 -8.78 -1.94
N ARG A 406 -17.30 -7.67 -1.28
CA ARG A 406 -18.06 -7.09 -0.18
C ARG A 406 -18.22 -5.59 -0.39
N THR A 407 -19.44 -5.10 -0.22
CA THR A 407 -19.72 -3.68 -0.14
C THR A 407 -20.06 -3.35 1.31
N LEU A 408 -19.31 -2.42 1.90
CA LEU A 408 -19.52 -1.93 3.26
C LEU A 408 -19.94 -0.46 3.18
N THR A 409 -20.87 -0.05 4.04
CA THR A 409 -21.35 1.32 4.11
C THR A 409 -21.35 1.78 5.57
N PHE A 410 -20.62 2.85 5.84
CA PHE A 410 -20.44 3.44 7.16
C PHE A 410 -20.94 4.88 7.16
N SER A 411 -21.53 5.32 8.27
CA SER A 411 -22.03 6.68 8.47
C SER A 411 -21.54 7.18 9.81
N PHE A 412 -20.49 8.00 9.81
CA PHE A 412 -19.93 8.62 11.01
C PHE A 412 -20.63 9.95 11.25
N ASP A 413 -21.56 9.96 12.21
CA ASP A 413 -22.21 11.17 12.71
C ASP A 413 -21.37 11.82 13.82
N ASP A 414 -21.64 13.10 14.09
CA ASP A 414 -21.02 13.89 15.16
C ASP A 414 -19.48 13.89 15.11
N VAL A 415 -18.92 14.21 13.93
CA VAL A 415 -17.48 14.23 13.72
C VAL A 415 -16.84 15.40 14.49
N GLU A 416 -16.02 15.09 15.49
CA GLU A 416 -15.32 16.07 16.31
C GLU A 416 -13.89 16.22 15.81
N ILE A 417 -13.61 17.30 15.07
CA ILE A 417 -12.24 17.68 14.70
C ILE A 417 -11.72 18.56 15.85
N PRO A 418 -10.70 18.13 16.63
CA PRO A 418 -10.17 18.93 17.72
C PRO A 418 -9.64 20.27 17.20
N ASP A 419 -9.97 21.37 17.86
CA ASP A 419 -9.31 22.67 17.62
C ASP A 419 -7.81 22.53 17.93
N GLU A 420 -6.95 23.14 17.11
CA GLU A 420 -5.47 23.12 17.27
C GLU A 420 -4.97 23.69 18.59
#